data_AF-A0A699WY83-F1
#
_entry.id   AF-A0A699WY83-F1
#
_cell.length_a   1.000
_cell.length_b   1.000
_cell.length_c   1.000
_cell.angle_alpha   90.00
_cell.angle_beta   90.00
_cell.angle_gamma   90.00
#
_symmetry.space_group_name_H-M   'P 1'
#
loop_
_entity.id
_entity.type
_entity.pdbx_description
1 polymer ?
#
loop_
_entity_poly.entity_id
_entity_poly.type
_entity_poly.pdbx_seq_one_letter_code
_entity_poly.pdbx_strand_id
1 'polypeptide(L)' 'MDECLALAVLGASINLMPLSVWEGLSLPELTLTCMTLEITDRSVSKPIGIAKDVSFKVGVFHFPAD' A
#
# COMPACT_ATOMS: atom_id res chain seq x y z
N MET A 1 -13.40 -5.96 -11.75
CA MET A 1 -12.05 -5.46 -11.44
C MET A 1 -12.29 -4.36 -10.45
N ASP A 2 -11.91 -4.59 -9.20
CA ASP A 2 -12.15 -3.62 -8.14
C ASP A 2 -11.22 -2.43 -8.36
N GLU A 3 -11.80 -1.23 -8.40
CA GLU A 3 -11.10 0.01 -8.70
C GLU A 3 -10.93 0.82 -7.42
N CYS A 4 -9.74 1.39 -7.22
CA CYS A 4 -9.42 2.21 -6.05
C CYS A 4 -8.76 3.50 -6.49
N LEU A 5 -9.01 4.58 -5.76
CA LEU A 5 -8.29 5.84 -5.94
C LEU A 5 -6.94 5.75 -5.22
N ALA A 6 -5.86 6.08 -5.93
CA ALA A 6 -4.51 6.14 -5.39
C ALA A 6 -4.00 7.58 -5.39
N LEU A 7 -3.23 7.94 -4.35
CA LEU A 7 -2.51 9.21 -4.26
C LEU A 7 -1.05 8.96 -4.63
N ALA A 8 -0.56 9.71 -5.62
CA ALA A 8 0.86 9.68 -6.00
C ALA A 8 1.61 10.81 -5.28
N VAL A 9 2.57 10.44 -4.43
CA VAL A 9 3.41 11.39 -3.69
C VAL A 9 4.84 11.29 -4.21
N LEU A 10 5.31 12.36 -4.86
CA LEU A 10 6.70 12.44 -5.33
C LEU A 10 7.65 12.44 -4.13
N GLY A 11 8.53 11.46 -4.07
CA GLY A 11 9.50 11.29 -2.99
C GLY A 11 9.03 10.42 -1.81
N ALA A 12 7.85 9.81 -1.89
CA ALA A 12 7.51 8.72 -0.98
C ALA A 12 8.37 7.49 -1.32
N SER A 13 9.01 6.92 -0.30
CA SER A 13 9.80 5.69 -0.42
C SER A 13 9.00 4.42 -0.14
N ILE A 14 7.72 4.54 0.23
CA ILE A 14 6.84 3.44 0.62
C ILE A 14 5.42 3.73 0.11
N ASN A 15 4.76 2.71 -0.42
CA ASN A 15 3.36 2.73 -0.78
C ASN A 15 2.48 2.31 0.41
N LEU A 16 1.45 3.09 0.74
CA LEU A 16 0.49 2.77 1.81
C LEU A 16 -0.88 2.44 1.23
N MET A 17 -1.50 1.37 1.74
CA MET A 17 -2.87 0.99 1.41
C MET A 17 -3.67 0.79 2.71
N PRO A 18 -4.88 1.38 2.83
CA PRO A 18 -5.76 1.09 3.96
C PRO A 18 -6.13 -0.39 4.01
N LEU A 19 -6.22 -0.96 5.22
CA LEU A 19 -6.57 -2.39 5.39
C LEU A 19 -7.93 -2.71 4.76
N SER A 20 -8.92 -1.83 4.89
CA SER A 20 -10.24 -2.04 4.30
C SER A 20 -10.21 -2.18 2.78
N VAL A 21 -9.31 -1.47 2.11
CA VAL A 21 -9.10 -1.59 0.66
C VAL A 21 -8.43 -2.93 0.36
N TRP A 22 -7.39 -3.30 1.11
CA TRP A 22 -6.69 -4.58 0.95
C TRP A 22 -7.64 -5.78 1.07
N GLU A 23 -8.49 -5.78 2.10
CA GLU A 23 -9.53 -6.79 2.33
C GLU A 23 -10.62 -6.75 1.25
N GLY A 24 -11.06 -5.55 0.86
CA GLY A 24 -12.05 -5.38 -0.21
C GLY A 24 -11.60 -5.91 -1.57
N LEU A 25 -10.30 -5.82 -1.86
CA LEU A 25 -9.66 -6.39 -3.04
C LEU A 25 -9.42 -7.91 -2.94
N SER A 26 -9.77 -8.54 -1.82
CA SER A 26 -9.54 -9.97 -1.55
C SER A 26 -8.08 -10.39 -1.76
N LEU A 27 -7.14 -9.51 -1.37
CA LEU A 27 -5.72 -9.74 -1.53
C LEU A 27 -5.18 -10.76 -0.49
N PRO A 28 -4.02 -11.40 -0.77
CA PRO A 28 -3.44 -12.38 0.14
C PRO A 28 -3.14 -11.82 1.53
N GLU A 29 -2.95 -12.72 2.48
CA GLU A 29 -2.62 -12.36 3.86
C GLU A 29 -1.31 -11.56 3.93
N LEU A 30 -1.31 -10.51 4.76
CA LEU A 30 -0.16 -9.66 4.98
C LEU A 30 0.86 -10.37 5.89
N THR A 31 2.14 -10.15 5.63
CA THR A 31 3.18 -10.55 6.59
C THR A 31 3.21 -9.55 7.73
N LEU A 32 2.89 -9.98 8.95
CA LEU A 32 2.95 -9.12 10.13
C LEU A 32 4.33 -8.47 10.28
N THR A 33 4.36 -7.22 10.73
CA THR A 33 5.59 -6.48 10.93
C THR A 33 5.56 -5.72 12.26
N CYS A 34 6.74 -5.53 12.87
CA CYS A 34 6.91 -4.67 14.04
C CYS A 34 7.41 -3.27 13.65
N MET A 35 7.45 -2.95 12.36
CA MET A 35 7.89 -1.65 11.87
C MET A 35 6.99 -0.52 12.34
N THR A 36 7.55 0.68 12.36
CA THR A 36 6.85 1.93 12.63
C THR A 36 7.29 2.95 11.59
N LEU A 37 6.34 3.69 11.04
CA LEU A 37 6.56 4.66 9.98
C LEU A 37 6.34 6.07 10.52
N GLU A 38 7.27 6.96 10.23
CA GLU A 38 7.10 8.39 10.44
C GLU A 38 6.64 9.02 9.13
N ILE A 39 5.47 9.67 9.16
CA ILE A 39 4.83 10.28 7.99
C ILE A 39 5.18 11.78 7.97
N THR A 40 5.06 12.41 6.80
CA THR A 40 5.42 13.82 6.56
C THR A 40 4.67 14.83 7.43
N ASP A 41 3.53 14.45 8.00
CA ASP A 41 2.77 15.23 8.99
C ASP A 41 3.29 15.06 10.43
N ARG A 42 4.44 14.39 10.59
CA ARG A 42 5.06 13.99 11.87
C ARG A 42 4.20 13.01 12.68
N SER A 43 3.19 12.41 12.06
CA SER A 43 2.46 11.32 12.68
C SER A 43 3.30 10.04 12.61
N VAL A 44 3.07 9.18 13.60
CA VAL A 44 3.71 7.88 13.70
C VAL A 44 2.64 6.83 13.47
N SER A 45 2.81 6.02 12.42
CA SER A 45 1.89 4.96 12.03
C SER A 45 2.53 3.58 12.20
N LYS A 46 1.72 2.60 12.62
CA LYS A 46 2.13 1.20 12.72
C LYS A 46 1.35 0.37 11.71
N PRO A 47 1.97 -0.06 10.61
CA PRO A 47 1.30 -0.92 9.65
C PRO A 47 0.98 -2.28 10.28
N ILE A 48 -0.16 -2.85 9.91
CA ILE A 48 -0.61 -4.17 10.38
C ILE A 48 0.27 -5.28 9.79
N GLY A 49 0.70 -5.10 8.54
CA GLY A 49 1.63 -5.99 7.88
C GLY A 49 2.20 -5.38 6.60
N ILE A 50 3.06 -6.13 5.95
CA ILE A 50 3.68 -5.78 4.67
C ILE A 50 3.28 -6.81 3.61
N ALA A 51 3.11 -6.34 2.39
CA ALA A 51 3.04 -7.17 1.21
C ALA A 51 4.25 -6.88 0.33
N LYS A 52 4.83 -7.92 -0.25
CA LYS A 52 5.93 -7.82 -1.21
C LYS A 52 5.42 -8.20 -2.59
N ASP A 53 6.02 -7.61 -3.62
CA ASP A 53 5.80 -7.97 -5.02
C ASP A 53 4.34 -7.82 -5.49
N VAL A 54 3.65 -6.80 -4.97
CA VAL A 54 2.27 -6.47 -5.38
C VAL A 54 2.32 -5.72 -6.70
N SER A 55 1.64 -6.20 -7.73
CA SER A 55 1.46 -5.44 -8.98
C SER A 55 0.11 -4.75 -9.02
N PHE A 56 0.05 -3.51 -9.49
CA PHE A 56 -1.19 -2.78 -9.71
C PHE A 56 -1.32 -2.36 -11.18
N LYS A 57 -2.56 -2.15 -11.62
CA LYS A 57 -2.89 -1.75 -12.99
C LYS A 57 -3.38 -0.31 -13.00
N VAL A 58 -2.77 0.53 -13.83
CA VAL A 58 -3.22 1.91 -14.09
C VAL A 58 -3.56 2.02 -15.57
N GLY A 59 -4.85 2.15 -15.88
CA GLY A 59 -5.34 2.11 -17.25
C GLY A 59 -5.02 0.78 -17.92
N VAL A 60 -4.12 0.78 -18.91
CA VAL A 60 -3.68 -0.43 -19.64
C VAL A 60 -2.32 -0.97 -19.16
N PHE A 61 -1.65 -0.25 -18.26
CA PHE A 61 -0.29 -0.57 -17.83
C PHE A 61 -0.27 -1.29 -16.49
N HIS A 62 0.70 -2.18 -16.30
CA HIS A 62 0.97 -2.88 -15.05
C HIS A 62 2.29 -2.39 -14.47
N PHE A 63 2.27 -2.06 -13.18
CA PHE A 63 3.45 -1.60 -12.44
C PHE A 63 3.65 -2.49 -11.21
N PRO A 64 4.89 -2.86 -10.88
CA PRO A 64 5.19 -3.33 -9.53
C PRO A 64 5.02 -2.18 -8.54
N ALA A 65 4.54 -2.48 -7.34
CA ALA A 65 4.69 -1.60 -6.20
C ALA A 65 6.19 -1.46 -5.90
N ASP A 66 6.66 -0.22 -5.92
CA ASP A 66 8.03 0.18 -5.55
C ASP A 66 8.31 -0.11 -4.06
#